data_AF-A0A2G0E5V0-F1
#
_entry.id   AF-A0A2G0E5V0-F1
#
_cell.length_a   1.000
_cell.length_b   1.000
_cell.length_c   1.000
_cell.angle_alpha   90.00
_cell.angle_beta   90.00
_cell.angle_gamma   90.00
#
_symmetry.space_group_name_H-M   'P 1'
#
loop_
_entity.id
_entity.type
_entity.pdbx_description
1 polymer ?
#
loop_
_entity_poly.entity_id
_entity_poly.type
_entity_poly.pdbx_seq_one_letter_code
_entity_poly.pdbx_strand_id
1 'polypeptide(L)'
;WTGAASITWSWSYAFIFFAVTIGVNFVLLLFNWTKTLNVDMWNVWGKALTAYLVYYVSGSLAAGFLTAMVQVILELKLGDMFQKHIQDLTGIPLVTVTHFMTSAAVLLLPFNMIMDKIPALNKRADTNALKK
;
A
#
# COMPACT_ATOMS: atom_id res chain seq x y z
N TRP A 1 7.84 1.37 12.44
CA TRP A 1 6.80 2.20 11.79
C TRP A 1 6.48 3.45 12.62
N THR A 2 6.27 3.33 13.94
CA THR A 2 5.96 4.47 14.84
C THR A 2 6.94 5.64 14.75
N GLY A 3 8.25 5.40 14.88
CA GLY A 3 9.25 6.47 14.80
C GLY A 3 9.25 7.20 13.45
N ALA A 4 9.10 6.46 12.35
CA ALA A 4 9.03 7.02 11.00
C ALA A 4 7.74 7.82 10.77
N ALA A 5 6.63 7.37 11.35
CA ALA A 5 5.38 8.13 11.36
C ALA A 5 5.54 9.44 12.14
N SER A 6 6.16 9.43 13.32
CA SER A 6 6.39 10.65 14.12
C SER A 6 7.21 11.71 13.37
N ILE A 7 8.24 11.29 12.63
CA ILE A 7 9.03 12.19 11.77
C ILE A 7 8.13 12.83 10.70
N THR A 8 7.32 12.01 10.05
CA THR A 8 6.40 12.45 9.00
C THR A 8 5.39 13.46 9.54
N TRP A 9 4.76 13.17 10.68
CA TRP A 9 3.74 14.04 11.28
C TRP A 9 4.31 15.33 11.85
N SER A 10 5.62 15.37 12.11
CA SER A 10 6.32 16.60 12.50
C SER A 10 6.61 17.51 11.31
N TRP A 11 6.45 17.04 10.07
CA TRP A 11 6.69 17.83 8.87
C TRP A 11 5.48 18.72 8.52
N SER A 12 5.72 20.01 8.32
CA SER A 12 4.65 21.01 8.07
C SER A 12 3.77 20.71 6.85
N TYR A 13 4.28 19.99 5.85
CA TYR A 13 3.55 19.66 4.62
C TYR A 13 2.81 18.31 4.67
N ALA A 14 2.92 17.56 5.77
CA ALA A 14 2.35 16.21 5.86
C ALA A 14 0.84 16.15 5.58
N PHE A 15 0.09 17.14 6.06
CA PHE A 15 -1.37 17.18 5.85
C PHE A 15 -1.78 17.43 4.39
N ILE A 16 -0.91 17.99 3.56
CA ILE A 16 -1.21 18.18 2.12
C ILE A 16 -1.30 16.83 1.40
N PHE A 17 -0.60 15.80 1.89
CA PHE A 17 -0.61 14.48 1.26
C PHE A 17 -1.96 13.75 1.35
N PHE A 18 -2.87 14.18 2.23
CA PHE A 18 -4.26 13.72 2.19
C PHE A 18 -4.94 14.19 0.91
N ALA A 19 -4.84 15.48 0.60
CA ALA A 19 -5.39 16.06 -0.61
C ALA A 19 -4.75 15.44 -1.87
N VAL A 20 -3.43 15.20 -1.84
CA VAL A 20 -2.73 14.51 -2.95
C VAL A 20 -3.26 13.09 -3.12
N THR A 21 -3.39 12.32 -2.04
CA THR A 21 -3.87 10.93 -2.11
C THR A 21 -5.29 10.86 -2.65
N ILE A 22 -6.19 11.66 -2.09
CA ILE A 22 -7.59 11.72 -2.50
C ILE A 22 -7.66 12.16 -3.96
N GLY A 23 -6.98 13.25 -4.32
CA GLY A 23 -6.95 13.78 -5.68
C GLY A 23 -6.46 12.75 -6.70
N VAL A 24 -5.34 12.08 -6.44
CA VAL A 24 -4.80 11.05 -7.33
C VAL A 24 -5.76 9.87 -7.44
N ASN A 25 -6.37 9.41 -6.34
CA ASN A 25 -7.32 8.30 -6.39
C ASN A 25 -8.57 8.65 -7.20
N PHE A 26 -9.14 9.84 -7.00
CA PHE A 26 -10.28 10.32 -7.78
C PHE A 26 -9.94 10.43 -9.26
N VAL A 27 -8.77 10.98 -9.61
CA VAL A 27 -8.30 11.05 -11.00
C VAL A 27 -8.23 9.64 -11.60
N LEU A 28 -7.61 8.68 -10.91
CA LEU A 28 -7.52 7.30 -11.39
C LEU A 28 -8.90 6.65 -11.57
N LEU A 29 -9.87 6.94 -10.69
CA LEU A 29 -11.23 6.44 -10.81
C LEU A 29 -11.98 7.07 -12.00
N LEU A 30 -11.86 8.38 -12.19
CA LEU A 30 -12.49 9.09 -13.31
C LEU A 30 -12.01 8.57 -14.67
N PHE A 31 -10.73 8.21 -14.78
CA PHE A 31 -10.17 7.60 -15.99
C PHE A 31 -10.35 6.08 -16.05
N ASN A 32 -11.07 5.46 -15.11
CA ASN A 32 -11.22 3.99 -14.97
C ASN A 32 -9.88 3.23 -14.92
N TRP A 33 -8.82 3.88 -14.45
CA TRP A 33 -7.50 3.27 -14.29
C TRP A 33 -7.41 2.42 -13.01
N THR A 34 -8.26 2.66 -12.03
CA THR A 34 -8.41 1.81 -10.84
C THR A 34 -9.88 1.52 -10.57
N LYS A 35 -10.16 0.41 -9.89
CA LYS A 35 -11.50 0.10 -9.36
C LYS A 35 -11.58 0.31 -7.85
N THR A 36 -10.45 0.58 -7.21
CA THR A 36 -10.34 0.69 -5.75
C THR A 36 -10.47 2.14 -5.31
N LEU A 37 -11.44 2.38 -4.43
CA LEU A 37 -11.55 3.62 -3.67
C LEU A 37 -10.80 3.45 -2.34
N ASN A 38 -9.74 4.22 -2.15
CA ASN A 38 -8.97 4.24 -0.93
C ASN A 38 -9.57 5.25 0.06
N VAL A 39 -10.25 4.73 1.09
CA VAL A 39 -10.82 5.51 2.19
C VAL A 39 -9.93 5.52 3.45
N ASP A 40 -8.77 4.85 3.40
CA ASP A 40 -7.83 4.81 4.52
C ASP A 40 -6.98 6.09 4.57
N MET A 41 -7.39 6.97 5.47
CA MET A 41 -6.76 8.26 5.72
C MET A 41 -5.44 8.14 6.51
N TRP A 42 -5.18 7.02 7.15
CA TRP A 42 -3.95 6.83 7.92
C TRP A 42 -2.80 6.31 7.05
N ASN A 43 -3.07 5.67 5.92
CA ASN A 43 -2.06 5.24 4.95
C ASN A 43 -1.28 6.41 4.29
N VAL A 44 -1.62 7.66 4.59
CA VAL A 44 -0.96 8.86 4.04
C VAL A 44 0.46 9.07 4.58
N TRP A 45 0.80 8.57 5.77
CA TRP A 45 2.13 8.85 6.34
C TRP A 45 3.27 8.20 5.52
N GLY A 46 3.07 7.02 4.95
CA GLY A 46 4.13 6.29 4.24
C GLY A 46 4.63 7.03 2.98
N LYS A 47 3.72 7.56 2.17
CA LYS A 47 4.01 8.39 0.99
C LYS A 47 4.54 9.78 1.36
N ALA A 48 4.04 10.36 2.44
CA ALA A 48 4.54 11.64 2.96
C ALA A 48 5.98 11.51 3.48
N LEU A 49 6.33 10.38 4.10
CA LEU A 49 7.71 10.06 4.47
C LEU A 49 8.62 9.96 3.25
N THR A 50 8.21 9.23 2.22
CA THR A 50 8.99 9.14 0.97
C THR A 50 9.22 10.51 0.36
N ALA A 51 8.19 11.36 0.30
CA ALA A 51 8.33 12.73 -0.19
C ALA A 51 9.28 13.57 0.68
N TYR A 52 9.19 13.45 2.01
CA TYR A 52 10.09 14.11 2.93
C TYR A 52 11.55 13.71 2.70
N LEU A 53 11.82 12.41 2.51
CA LEU A 53 13.17 11.91 2.23
C LEU A 53 13.71 12.43 0.91
N VAL A 54 12.89 12.43 -0.16
CA VAL A 54 13.28 13.00 -1.46
C VAL A 54 13.55 14.49 -1.34
N TYR A 55 12.70 15.23 -0.63
CA TYR A 55 12.91 16.65 -0.37
C TYR A 55 14.21 16.90 0.42
N TYR A 56 14.47 16.11 1.46
CA TYR A 56 15.66 16.24 2.30
C TYR A 56 16.96 16.01 1.52
N VAL A 57 16.96 15.05 0.59
CA VAL A 57 18.15 14.72 -0.21
C VAL A 57 18.31 15.66 -1.41
N SER A 58 17.22 15.99 -2.10
CA SER A 58 17.27 16.75 -3.36
C SER A 58 17.12 18.27 -3.19
N GLY A 59 16.59 18.73 -2.05
CA GLY A 59 16.16 20.12 -1.84
C GLY A 59 14.90 20.53 -2.60
N SER A 60 14.33 19.66 -3.43
CA SER A 60 13.18 19.98 -4.29
C SER A 60 11.88 19.43 -3.73
N LEU A 61 10.98 20.33 -3.34
CA LEU A 61 9.65 19.96 -2.86
C LEU A 61 8.82 19.33 -3.99
N ALA A 62 8.94 19.86 -5.21
CA ALA A 62 8.24 19.33 -6.39
C ALA A 62 8.62 17.88 -6.68
N ALA A 63 9.91 17.52 -6.56
CA ALA A 63 10.37 16.15 -6.73
C ALA A 63 9.79 15.19 -5.67
N GLY A 64 9.67 15.65 -4.41
CA GLY A 64 9.03 14.89 -3.34
C GLY A 64 7.55 14.62 -3.60
N PHE A 65 6.81 15.65 -4.02
CA PHE A 65 5.39 15.51 -4.38
C PHE A 65 5.17 14.57 -5.57
N LEU A 66 5.97 14.71 -6.63
CA LEU A 66 5.90 13.82 -7.79
C LEU A 66 6.14 12.36 -7.39
N THR A 67 7.16 12.11 -6.57
CA THR A 67 7.48 10.75 -6.10
C THR A 67 6.34 10.15 -5.28
N ALA A 68 5.73 10.93 -4.38
CA ALA A 68 4.57 10.46 -3.63
C ALA A 68 3.36 10.18 -4.52
N MET A 69 3.09 11.01 -5.54
CA MET A 69 2.01 10.74 -6.49
C MET A 69 2.22 9.42 -7.23
N VAL A 70 3.45 9.16 -7.70
CA VAL A 70 3.79 7.88 -8.33
C VAL A 70 3.57 6.72 -7.35
N GLN A 71 4.00 6.88 -6.09
CA GLN A 71 3.77 5.86 -5.06
C GLN A 71 2.27 5.58 -4.83
N VAL A 72 1.42 6.62 -4.82
CA VAL A 72 -0.04 6.46 -4.71
C VAL A 72 -0.64 5.75 -5.91
N ILE A 73 -0.15 6.03 -7.13
CA ILE A 73 -0.63 5.32 -8.32
C ILE A 73 -0.28 3.83 -8.22
N LEU A 74 0.96 3.52 -7.82
CA LEU A 74 1.42 2.14 -7.68
C LEU A 74 0.67 1.39 -6.58
N GLU A 75 0.45 2.00 -5.40
CA GLU A 75 -0.26 1.34 -4.30
C GLU A 75 -1.72 1.00 -4.65
N LEU A 76 -2.40 1.87 -5.40
CA LEU A 76 -3.77 1.64 -5.87
C LEU A 76 -3.83 0.51 -6.91
N LYS A 77 -2.87 0.48 -7.85
CA LYS A 77 -2.74 -0.60 -8.84
C LYS A 77 -2.42 -1.94 -8.18
N LEU A 78 -1.58 -1.95 -7.15
CA LEU A 78 -1.30 -3.15 -6.34
C LEU A 78 -2.56 -3.60 -5.58
N GLY A 79 -3.34 -2.67 -5.03
CA GLY A 79 -4.63 -2.96 -4.42
C GLY A 79 -5.58 -3.67 -5.39
N ASP A 80 -5.71 -3.18 -6.62
CA ASP A 80 -6.51 -3.84 -7.65
C ASP A 80 -5.98 -5.24 -8.00
N MET A 81 -4.66 -5.39 -8.10
CA MET A 81 -4.02 -6.68 -8.42
C MET A 81 -4.25 -7.74 -7.33
N PHE A 82 -4.16 -7.34 -6.06
CA PHE A 82 -4.26 -8.26 -4.93
C PHE A 82 -5.69 -8.45 -4.41
N GLN A 83 -6.69 -7.75 -4.96
CA GLN A 83 -8.07 -7.76 -4.47
C GLN A 83 -8.61 -9.19 -4.23
N LYS A 84 -8.44 -10.09 -5.21
CA LYS A 84 -8.92 -11.47 -5.09
C LYS A 84 -8.23 -12.23 -3.95
N HIS A 85 -6.91 -12.10 -3.82
CA HIS A 85 -6.15 -12.75 -2.74
C HIS A 85 -6.58 -12.22 -1.37
N ILE A 86 -6.79 -10.90 -1.25
CA ILE A 86 -7.27 -10.31 0.01
C ILE A 86 -8.68 -10.78 0.33
N GLN A 87 -9.57 -10.87 -0.66
CA GLN A 87 -10.91 -11.39 -0.47
C GLN A 87 -10.89 -12.87 -0.05
N ASP A 88 -10.02 -13.71 -0.64
CA ASP A 88 -9.87 -15.12 -0.26
C ASP A 88 -9.34 -15.27 1.18
N LEU A 89 -8.45 -14.37 1.62
CA LEU A 89 -7.89 -14.38 2.98
C LEU A 89 -8.86 -13.82 4.04
N THR A 90 -9.58 -12.75 3.72
CA THR A 90 -10.46 -12.05 4.68
C THR A 90 -11.89 -12.57 4.67
N GLY A 91 -12.32 -13.19 3.57
CA GLY A 91 -13.71 -13.57 3.32
C GLY A 91 -14.64 -12.40 3.01
N ILE A 92 -14.13 -11.16 2.94
CA ILE A 92 -14.96 -9.96 2.75
C ILE A 92 -15.02 -9.61 1.27
N PRO A 93 -16.21 -9.58 0.65
CA PRO A 93 -16.33 -9.29 -0.78
C PRO A 93 -15.94 -7.85 -1.10
N LEU A 94 -15.25 -7.66 -2.23
CA LEU A 94 -14.89 -6.36 -2.81
C LEU A 94 -13.96 -5.50 -1.94
N VAL A 95 -13.26 -6.09 -0.98
CA VAL A 95 -12.25 -5.39 -0.15
C VAL A 95 -10.85 -5.73 -0.62
N THR A 96 -9.97 -4.73 -0.59
CA THR A 96 -8.53 -4.89 -0.84
C THR A 96 -7.73 -3.95 0.07
N VAL A 97 -6.41 -4.07 0.04
CA VAL A 97 -5.47 -3.29 0.84
C VAL A 97 -4.52 -2.51 -0.07
N THR A 98 -4.47 -1.20 0.09
CA THR A 98 -3.74 -0.25 -0.78
C THR A 98 -2.47 0.28 -0.12
N HIS A 99 -1.76 -0.54 0.66
CA HIS A 99 -0.47 -0.16 1.24
C HIS A 99 0.66 -0.55 0.29
N PHE A 100 1.60 0.35 0.03
CA PHE A 100 2.76 0.03 -0.83
C PHE A 100 3.58 -1.17 -0.34
N MET A 101 3.53 -1.50 0.96
CA MET A 101 4.17 -2.69 1.53
C MET A 101 3.66 -4.01 0.92
N THR A 102 2.46 -4.04 0.31
CA THR A 102 1.96 -5.21 -0.41
C THR A 102 2.81 -5.55 -1.64
N SER A 103 3.63 -4.62 -2.15
CA SER A 103 4.62 -4.91 -3.19
C SER A 103 5.60 -6.01 -2.79
N ALA A 104 5.90 -6.18 -1.50
CA ALA A 104 6.74 -7.28 -1.02
C ALA A 104 6.14 -8.65 -1.33
N ALA A 105 4.80 -8.75 -1.39
CA ALA A 105 4.13 -9.99 -1.78
C ALA A 105 4.45 -10.39 -3.22
N VAL A 106 4.68 -9.43 -4.12
CA VAL A 106 5.12 -9.72 -5.51
C VAL A 106 6.47 -10.43 -5.50
N LEU A 107 7.41 -9.98 -4.66
CA LEU A 107 8.74 -10.59 -4.53
C LEU A 107 8.70 -11.95 -3.81
N LEU A 108 7.78 -12.11 -2.85
CA LEU A 108 7.64 -13.33 -2.07
C LEU A 108 6.78 -14.40 -2.77
N LEU A 109 5.97 -14.04 -3.76
CA LEU A 109 5.08 -14.96 -4.46
C LEU A 109 5.80 -16.18 -5.06
N PRO A 110 6.97 -16.06 -5.73
CA PRO A 110 7.70 -17.23 -6.23
C PRO A 110 8.14 -18.18 -5.12
N PHE A 111 8.54 -17.64 -3.96
CA PHE A 111 8.90 -18.44 -2.80
C PHE A 111 7.67 -19.16 -2.24
N ASN A 112 6.52 -18.48 -2.16
CA ASN A 112 5.27 -19.10 -1.75
C ASN A 112 4.89 -20.26 -2.68
N MET A 113 4.97 -20.07 -3.99
CA MET A 113 4.69 -21.13 -4.98
C MET A 113 5.62 -22.34 -4.84
N ILE A 114 6.87 -22.15 -4.41
CA ILE A 114 7.81 -23.24 -4.13
C ILE A 114 7.41 -23.95 -2.84
N MET A 115 7.06 -23.21 -1.79
CA MET A 115 6.61 -23.76 -0.52
C MET A 115 5.31 -24.57 -0.66
N ASP A 116 4.40 -24.14 -1.52
CA ASP A 116 3.14 -24.83 -1.82
C ASP A 116 3.37 -26.24 -2.42
N LYS A 117 4.53 -26.49 -3.05
CA LYS A 117 4.89 -27.81 -3.58
C LYS A 117 5.43 -28.76 -2.51
N ILE A 118 5.80 -28.27 -1.34
CA ILE A 118 6.35 -29.08 -0.25
C ILE A 118 5.19 -29.48 0.68
N PRO A 119 4.75 -30.75 0.72
CA PRO A 119 3.56 -31.17 1.46
C PRO A 119 3.62 -30.88 2.97
N ALA A 120 4.82 -30.81 3.54
CA ALA A 120 5.02 -30.46 4.95
C ALA A 120 4.70 -28.98 5.26
N LEU A 121 4.89 -28.09 4.27
CA LEU A 121 4.71 -26.64 4.38
C LEU A 121 3.35 -26.18 3.84
N ASN A 122 2.75 -26.93 2.91
CA ASN A 122 1.42 -26.67 2.36
C ASN A 122 0.32 -27.11 3.35
N LYS A 123 0.21 -26.40 4.47
CA LYS A 123 -0.85 -26.57 5.47
C LYS A 123 -1.64 -25.27 5.59
N ARG A 124 -2.97 -25.38 5.72
CA ARG A 124 -3.83 -24.22 5.96
C ARG A 124 -3.53 -23.61 7.33
N ALA A 125 -2.90 -22.44 7.34
CA ALA A 125 -2.63 -21.65 8.53
C ALA A 125 -3.77 -20.65 8.79
N ASP A 126 -4.98 -21.17 8.99
CA ASP A 126 -6.14 -20.34 9.36
C ASP A 126 -6.19 -20.11 10.87
N THR A 127 -6.98 -19.13 11.32
CA THR A 127 -7.24 -18.88 12.75
C THR A 127 -7.76 -20.13 13.48
N ASN A 128 -8.45 -21.03 12.78
CA ASN A 128 -8.90 -22.31 13.32
C ASN A 128 -7.76 -23.32 13.53
N ALA A 129 -6.66 -23.23 12.77
CA ALA A 129 -5.47 -24.04 13.00
C ALA A 129 -4.70 -23.61 14.26
N LEU A 130 -4.84 -22.35 14.68
CA LEU A 130 -4.21 -21.76 15.86
C LEU A 130 -4.99 -21.98 17.18
N LYS A 131 -6.24 -22.47 17.10
CA LYS A 131 -7.11 -22.73 18.27
C LYS A 131 -6.87 -24.11 18.90
N LYS A 132 -5.84 -24.84 18.47
CA LYS A 132 -5.45 -26.13 19.06
C LYS A 132 -4.45 -25.94 20.18
#